data_AF-A0A4Y4M806-F1
#
_entry.id   AF-A0A4Y4M806-F1
#
_cell.length_a   1.000
_cell.length_b   1.000
_cell.length_c   1.000
_cell.angle_alpha   90.00
_cell.angle_beta   90.00
_cell.angle_gamma   90.00
#
_symmetry.space_group_name_H-M   'P 1'
#
loop_
_entity.id
_entity.type
_entity.pdbx_description
1 polymer ?
#
loop_
_entity_poly.entity_id
_entity_poly.type
_entity_poly.pdbx_seq_one_letter_code
_entity_poly.pdbx_strand_id
1 'polypeptide(L)'
;MSLIDLLTGNTGNQLAEQAENKFGISKNQVIALLAVAAPLIISYLRNKSQDSKEAEALNNALDKDHNGSILNDASQIESRQAEGGSILDHIFGGQKSTVENQLSQNTGISIDKIGPILAMLAPVVMGYIGQQKQQNNVSAGGLGDLLGGILGNASNQAQAQQSNPLNDILGSVLGGGGQSQSSGNPLNDILGSVLGGGNQQQGGGGLGSILGNILGGK
;
A
#
# COMPACT_ATOMS: atom_id res chain seq x y z
N MET A 1 3.62 15.99 5.56
CA MET A 1 4.40 14.74 5.61
C MET A 1 3.86 13.80 4.55
N SER A 2 4.71 13.28 3.67
CA SER A 2 4.29 12.30 2.67
C SER A 2 4.30 10.87 3.22
N LEU A 3 3.68 9.93 2.50
CA LEU A 3 3.75 8.51 2.85
C LEU A 3 5.19 8.01 2.81
N ILE A 4 6.00 8.49 1.86
CA ILE A 4 7.41 8.12 1.77
C ILE A 4 8.18 8.63 2.99
N ASP A 5 7.94 9.87 3.42
CA ASP A 5 8.57 10.41 4.63
C ASP A 5 8.19 9.62 5.89
N LEU A 6 6.96 9.10 5.97
CA LEU A 6 6.54 8.23 7.06
C LEU A 6 7.37 6.94 7.09
N LEU A 7 7.56 6.33 5.93
CA LEU A 7 8.24 5.04 5.78
C LEU A 7 9.76 5.15 5.95
N THR A 8 10.38 6.22 5.45
CA THR A 8 11.84 6.43 5.50
C THR A 8 12.27 7.29 6.68
N GLY A 9 11.32 7.96 7.35
CA GLY A 9 11.56 8.81 8.51
C GLY A 9 11.65 8.03 9.82
N ASN A 10 11.60 8.76 10.93
CA ASN A 10 11.84 8.21 12.27
C ASN A 10 10.90 7.05 12.62
N THR A 11 9.58 7.20 12.39
CA THR A 11 8.58 6.18 12.71
C THR A 11 8.81 4.87 11.94
N GLY A 12 9.07 4.96 10.62
CA GLY A 12 9.36 3.79 9.79
C GLY A 12 10.66 3.08 10.18
N ASN A 13 11.70 3.83 10.52
CA ASN A 13 12.96 3.26 11.01
C ASN A 13 12.79 2.56 12.37
N GLN A 14 12.02 3.15 13.29
CA GLN A 14 11.74 2.54 14.60
C GLN A 14 10.90 1.27 14.47
N LEU A 15 9.91 1.27 13.56
CA LEU A 15 9.16 0.06 13.22
C LEU A 15 10.09 -1.04 12.69
N ALA A 16 11.00 -0.68 11.77
CA ALA A 16 11.98 -1.61 11.20
C ALA A 16 12.94 -2.17 12.27
N GLU A 17 13.40 -1.32 13.20
CA GLU A 17 14.22 -1.74 14.34
C GLU A 17 13.48 -2.71 15.26
N GLN A 18 12.22 -2.43 15.61
CA GLN A 18 11.43 -3.33 16.44
C GLN A 18 11.18 -4.67 15.75
N ALA A 19 10.87 -4.66 14.44
CA ALA A 19 10.68 -5.87 13.66
C ALA A 19 11.97 -6.69 13.51
N GLU A 20 13.12 -6.03 13.34
CA GLU A 20 14.44 -6.67 13.32
C GLU A 20 14.72 -7.35 14.66
N ASN A 21 14.55 -6.64 15.77
CA ASN A 21 14.80 -7.17 17.11
C ASN A 21 13.87 -8.33 17.48
N LYS A 22 12.61 -8.30 17.06
CA LYS A 22 11.61 -9.33 17.40
C LYS A 22 11.65 -10.54 16.49
N PHE A 23 11.85 -10.33 15.19
CA PHE A 23 11.63 -11.36 14.17
C PHE A 23 12.91 -11.74 13.42
N GLY A 24 14.03 -11.07 13.69
CA GLY A 24 15.31 -11.33 13.03
C GLY A 24 15.28 -11.03 11.53
N ILE A 25 14.48 -10.05 11.10
CA ILE A 25 14.38 -9.61 9.71
C ILE A 25 15.21 -8.34 9.54
N SER A 26 16.01 -8.24 8.48
CA SER A 26 16.82 -7.04 8.27
C SER A 26 15.95 -5.80 8.09
N LYS A 27 16.42 -4.64 8.56
CA LYS A 27 15.72 -3.36 8.36
C LYS A 27 15.34 -3.13 6.90
N ASN A 28 16.22 -3.45 5.96
CA ASN A 28 15.97 -3.29 4.52
C ASN A 28 14.77 -4.12 4.04
N GLN A 29 14.64 -5.37 4.49
CA GLN A 29 13.49 -6.21 4.17
C GLN A 29 12.20 -5.64 4.77
N VAL A 30 12.25 -5.13 6.01
CA VAL A 30 11.09 -4.50 6.63
C VAL A 30 10.69 -3.26 5.83
N ILE A 31 11.61 -2.34 5.52
CA ILE A 31 11.34 -1.14 4.72
C ILE A 31 10.76 -1.50 3.35
N ALA A 32 11.29 -2.53 2.68
CA ALA A 32 10.73 -3.03 1.42
C ALA A 32 9.28 -3.52 1.57
N LEU A 33 9.00 -4.26 2.65
CA LEU A 33 7.64 -4.68 2.99
C LEU A 33 6.73 -3.47 3.22
N LEU A 34 7.17 -2.45 3.98
CA LEU A 34 6.34 -1.27 4.23
C LEU A 34 6.04 -0.49 2.94
N ALA A 35 7.02 -0.42 2.02
CA ALA A 35 6.90 0.26 0.73
C ALA A 35 5.77 -0.31 -0.14
N VAL A 36 5.49 -1.61 -0.01
CA VAL A 36 4.42 -2.30 -0.73
C VAL A 36 3.14 -2.37 0.11
N ALA A 37 3.26 -2.68 1.39
CA ALA A 37 2.14 -2.91 2.29
C ALA A 37 1.37 -1.62 2.61
N ALA A 38 2.03 -0.48 2.82
CA ALA A 38 1.34 0.74 3.20
C ALA A 38 0.42 1.26 2.06
N PRO A 39 0.86 1.37 0.79
CA PRO A 39 -0.04 1.67 -0.32
C PRO A 39 -1.17 0.63 -0.47
N LEU A 40 -0.89 -0.65 -0.23
CA LEU A 40 -1.90 -1.70 -0.31
C LEU A 40 -3.00 -1.53 0.75
N ILE A 41 -2.63 -1.28 2.01
CA ILE A 41 -3.57 -1.00 3.10
C ILE A 41 -4.45 0.20 2.75
N ILE A 42 -3.85 1.30 2.28
CA ILE A 42 -4.56 2.52 1.89
C ILE A 42 -5.51 2.25 0.71
N SER A 43 -5.10 1.42 -0.24
CA SER A 43 -5.93 1.02 -1.39
C SER A 43 -7.17 0.24 -0.98
N TYR A 44 -7.04 -0.73 -0.06
CA TYR A 44 -8.18 -1.46 0.49
C TYR A 44 -9.12 -0.55 1.29
N LEU A 45 -8.57 0.34 2.13
CA LEU A 45 -9.36 1.33 2.86
C LEU A 45 -10.13 2.25 1.90
N ARG A 46 -9.49 2.67 0.81
CA ARG A 46 -10.13 3.51 -0.23
C ARG A 46 -11.29 2.77 -0.89
N ASN A 47 -11.10 1.49 -1.23
CA ASN A 47 -12.14 0.67 -1.83
C ASN A 47 -13.34 0.51 -0.87
N LYS A 48 -13.07 0.20 0.41
CA LYS A 48 -14.11 0.12 1.44
C LYS A 48 -14.84 1.43 1.66
N SER A 49 -14.12 2.56 1.67
CA SER A 49 -14.70 3.90 1.86
C SER A 49 -15.64 4.35 0.72
N GLN A 50 -15.77 3.56 -0.35
CA GLN A 50 -16.84 3.78 -1.34
C GLN A 50 -18.22 3.41 -0.78
N ASP A 51 -18.29 2.51 0.20
CA ASP A 51 -19.50 2.27 0.98
C ASP A 51 -19.61 3.32 2.10
N SER A 52 -20.79 3.95 2.20
CA SER A 52 -21.01 5.04 3.15
C SER A 52 -20.90 4.60 4.61
N LYS A 53 -21.22 3.34 4.95
CA LYS A 53 -21.14 2.85 6.33
C LYS A 53 -19.69 2.56 6.69
N GLU A 54 -18.94 1.95 5.79
CA GLU A 54 -17.50 1.70 5.98
C GLU A 54 -16.73 3.03 6.05
N ALA A 55 -17.08 4.03 5.22
CA ALA A 55 -16.50 5.37 5.29
C ALA A 55 -16.78 6.04 6.65
N GLU A 56 -18.00 5.92 7.18
CA GLU A 56 -18.36 6.47 8.50
C GLU A 56 -17.63 5.72 9.62
N ALA A 57 -17.54 4.39 9.55
CA ALA A 57 -16.79 3.58 10.52
C ALA A 57 -15.31 3.97 10.54
N LEU A 58 -14.69 4.10 9.36
CA LEU A 58 -13.33 4.59 9.22
C LEU A 58 -13.18 6.00 9.77
N ASN A 59 -14.09 6.92 9.41
CA ASN A 59 -14.09 8.30 9.89
C ASN A 59 -14.04 8.37 11.43
N ASN A 60 -14.87 7.57 12.09
CA ASN A 60 -14.95 7.48 13.54
C ASN A 60 -13.68 6.90 14.17
N ALA A 61 -13.12 5.84 13.60
CA ALA A 61 -11.86 5.25 14.07
C ALA A 61 -10.69 6.24 13.94
N LEU A 62 -10.63 6.99 12.84
CA LEU A 62 -9.61 8.03 12.63
C LEU A 62 -9.73 9.19 13.63
N ASP A 63 -10.95 9.57 14.03
CA ASP A 63 -11.16 10.63 15.03
C ASP A 63 -10.82 10.20 16.46
N LYS A 64 -11.15 8.96 16.82
CA LYS A 64 -11.03 8.48 18.20
C LYS A 64 -9.65 7.89 18.50
N ASP A 65 -9.20 6.98 17.64
CA ASP A 65 -8.13 6.04 18.00
C ASP A 65 -6.85 6.26 17.18
N HIS A 66 -6.96 6.93 16.02
CA HIS A 66 -5.89 7.07 15.04
C HIS A 66 -5.66 8.51 14.55
N ASN A 67 -5.74 9.49 15.44
CA ASN A 67 -5.53 10.91 15.15
C ASN A 67 -4.08 11.32 14.81
N GLY A 68 -3.15 10.36 14.68
CA GLY A 68 -1.74 10.62 14.42
C GLY A 68 -0.84 10.68 15.67
N SER A 69 -1.36 10.49 16.87
CA SER A 69 -0.56 10.42 18.11
C SER A 69 0.59 9.39 18.04
N ILE A 70 0.35 8.22 17.43
CA ILE A 70 1.35 7.17 17.22
C ILE A 70 2.57 7.64 16.39
N LEU A 71 2.41 8.67 15.55
CA LEU A 71 3.50 9.21 14.74
C LEU A 71 4.49 10.03 15.57
N ASN A 72 4.04 10.57 16.69
CA ASN A 72 4.86 11.34 17.62
C ASN A 72 5.49 10.47 18.71
N ASP A 73 5.05 9.21 18.84
CA ASP A 73 5.46 8.30 19.89
C ASP A 73 5.48 6.85 19.39
N ALA A 74 6.63 6.44 18.83
CA ALA A 74 6.82 5.09 18.32
C ALA A 74 6.89 4.01 19.41
N SER A 75 6.95 4.38 20.70
CA SER A 75 6.84 3.39 21.77
C SER A 75 5.45 2.73 21.80
N GLN A 76 4.43 3.38 21.22
CA GLN A 76 3.08 2.85 21.10
C GLN A 76 2.91 1.77 20.03
N ILE A 77 3.88 1.61 19.13
CA ILE A 77 3.79 0.63 18.03
C ILE A 77 3.60 -0.79 18.59
N GLU A 78 4.36 -1.14 19.62
CA GLU A 78 4.29 -2.48 20.22
C GLU A 78 2.98 -2.70 20.97
N SER A 79 2.54 -1.72 21.77
CA SER A 79 1.29 -1.85 22.55
C SER A 79 0.04 -1.89 21.67
N ARG A 80 0.12 -1.34 20.46
CA ARG A 80 -0.96 -1.33 19.46
C ARG A 80 -0.89 -2.47 18.45
N GLN A 81 0.02 -3.43 18.61
CA GLN A 81 0.12 -4.56 17.67
C GLN A 81 -1.16 -5.42 17.64
N ALA A 82 -1.79 -5.67 18.80
CA ALA A 82 -3.04 -6.43 18.87
C ALA A 82 -4.21 -5.70 18.17
N GLU A 83 -4.27 -4.38 18.36
CA GLU A 83 -5.19 -3.48 17.64
C GLU A 83 -4.94 -3.58 16.12
N GLY A 84 -3.67 -3.54 15.69
CA GLY A 84 -3.30 -3.68 14.30
C GLY A 84 -3.75 -5.00 13.65
N GLY A 85 -3.71 -6.11 14.37
CA GLY A 85 -4.29 -7.37 13.90
C GLY A 85 -5.78 -7.25 13.53
N SER A 86 -6.55 -6.59 14.41
CA SER A 86 -7.99 -6.36 14.22
C SER A 86 -8.27 -5.38 13.07
N ILE A 87 -7.43 -4.35 12.91
CA ILE A 87 -7.48 -3.43 11.77
C ILE A 87 -7.29 -4.20 10.46
N LEU A 88 -6.28 -5.06 10.38
CA LEU A 88 -6.02 -5.86 9.18
C LEU A 88 -7.16 -6.84 8.87
N ASP A 89 -7.76 -7.46 9.89
CA ASP A 89 -8.92 -8.32 9.71
C ASP A 89 -10.10 -7.55 9.13
N HIS A 90 -10.32 -6.32 9.57
CA HIS A 90 -11.37 -5.48 9.02
C HIS A 90 -11.06 -5.00 7.60
N ILE A 91 -9.83 -4.57 7.32
CA ILE A 91 -9.39 -4.03 6.02
C ILE A 91 -9.35 -5.11 4.95
N PHE A 92 -8.67 -6.22 5.21
CA PHE A 92 -8.47 -7.29 4.22
C PHE A 92 -9.56 -8.35 4.26
N GLY A 93 -10.22 -8.55 5.41
CA GLY A 93 -11.26 -9.57 5.55
C GLY A 93 -10.79 -10.94 5.07
N GLY A 94 -11.60 -11.57 4.19
CA GLY A 94 -11.27 -12.86 3.59
C GLY A 94 -10.02 -12.87 2.70
N GLN A 95 -9.47 -11.71 2.33
CA GLN A 95 -8.24 -11.62 1.52
C GLN A 95 -6.95 -11.56 2.34
N LYS A 96 -7.03 -11.51 3.68
CA LYS A 96 -5.84 -11.34 4.53
C LYS A 96 -4.75 -12.37 4.22
N SER A 97 -5.11 -13.66 4.17
CA SER A 97 -4.15 -14.72 3.87
C SER A 97 -3.56 -14.59 2.46
N THR A 98 -4.36 -14.22 1.46
CA THR A 98 -3.88 -13.98 0.08
C THR A 98 -2.85 -12.85 0.06
N VAL A 99 -3.15 -11.74 0.72
CA VAL A 99 -2.28 -10.57 0.81
C VAL A 99 -0.97 -10.92 1.51
N GLU A 100 -1.03 -11.62 2.65
CA GLU A 100 0.16 -12.03 3.40
C GLU A 100 1.07 -12.95 2.55
N ASN A 101 0.48 -13.90 1.82
CA ASN A 101 1.22 -14.80 0.91
C ASN A 101 1.92 -14.05 -0.21
N GLN A 102 1.25 -13.09 -0.84
CA GLN A 102 1.86 -12.30 -1.91
C GLN A 102 2.98 -11.40 -1.39
N LEU A 103 2.80 -10.79 -0.22
CA LEU A 103 3.84 -9.97 0.40
C LEU A 103 5.06 -10.83 0.77
N SER A 104 4.85 -12.04 1.28
CA SER A 104 5.94 -13.00 1.54
C SER A 104 6.75 -13.31 0.28
N GLN A 105 6.07 -13.63 -0.83
CA GLN A 105 6.70 -13.94 -2.11
C GLN A 105 7.50 -12.75 -2.67
N ASN A 106 6.96 -11.54 -2.58
CA ASN A 106 7.59 -10.34 -3.15
C ASN A 106 8.74 -9.79 -2.29
N THR A 107 8.75 -10.05 -0.98
CA THR A 107 9.75 -9.47 -0.06
C THR A 107 10.81 -10.48 0.38
N GLY A 108 10.58 -11.77 0.13
CA GLY A 108 11.41 -12.85 0.65
C GLY A 108 11.31 -13.04 2.17
N ILE A 109 10.37 -12.36 2.84
CA ILE A 109 10.09 -12.53 4.27
C ILE A 109 9.21 -13.76 4.45
N SER A 110 9.54 -14.60 5.43
CA SER A 110 8.76 -15.79 5.77
C SER A 110 7.31 -15.43 6.17
N ILE A 111 6.35 -16.23 5.71
CA ILE A 111 4.91 -15.96 5.87
C ILE A 111 4.48 -15.78 7.34
N ASP A 112 5.11 -16.51 8.26
CA ASP A 112 4.87 -16.44 9.70
C ASP A 112 5.23 -15.07 10.31
N LYS A 113 6.05 -14.28 9.62
CA LYS A 113 6.52 -12.96 10.07
C LYS A 113 5.78 -11.80 9.41
N ILE A 114 5.14 -12.03 8.25
CA ILE A 114 4.40 -10.98 7.53
C ILE A 114 3.25 -10.44 8.39
N GLY A 115 2.37 -11.32 8.87
CA GLY A 115 1.20 -10.91 9.66
C GLY A 115 1.56 -10.05 10.87
N PRO A 116 2.51 -10.48 11.73
CA PRO A 116 2.98 -9.67 12.86
C PRO A 116 3.56 -8.30 12.46
N ILE A 117 4.35 -8.21 11.38
CA ILE A 117 4.90 -6.91 10.94
C ILE A 117 3.79 -6.01 10.39
N LEU A 118 2.86 -6.55 9.61
CA LEU A 118 1.70 -5.80 9.14
C LEU A 118 0.87 -5.29 10.32
N ALA A 119 0.72 -6.08 11.38
CA ALA A 119 -0.02 -5.70 12.57
C ALA A 119 0.67 -4.55 13.33
N MET A 120 1.99 -4.42 13.25
CA MET A 120 2.69 -3.23 13.76
C MET A 120 2.54 -2.02 12.83
N LEU A 121 2.48 -2.24 11.51
CA LEU A 121 2.33 -1.19 10.50
C LEU A 121 0.92 -0.58 10.46
N ALA A 122 -0.13 -1.38 10.61
CA ALA A 122 -1.50 -0.93 10.38
C ALA A 122 -1.91 0.28 11.25
N PRO A 123 -1.64 0.32 12.58
CA PRO A 123 -1.93 1.49 13.40
C PRO A 123 -1.13 2.74 12.97
N VAL A 124 0.10 2.56 12.46
CA VAL A 124 0.95 3.67 11.97
C VAL A 124 0.34 4.28 10.70
N VAL A 125 -0.09 3.44 9.75
CA VAL A 125 -0.78 3.89 8.53
C VAL A 125 -2.10 4.58 8.88
N MET A 126 -2.89 4.02 9.80
CA MET A 126 -4.13 4.65 10.27
C MET A 126 -3.86 6.01 10.94
N GLY A 127 -2.82 6.09 11.78
CA GLY A 127 -2.38 7.34 12.41
C GLY A 127 -2.01 8.40 11.38
N TYR A 128 -1.30 8.01 10.32
CA TYR A 128 -0.97 8.89 9.21
C TYR A 128 -2.21 9.39 8.46
N ILE A 129 -3.15 8.49 8.14
CA ILE A 129 -4.40 8.87 7.48
C ILE A 129 -5.19 9.84 8.37
N GLY A 130 -5.30 9.57 9.67
CA GLY A 130 -6.04 10.44 10.59
C GLY A 130 -5.39 11.81 10.73
N GLN A 131 -4.05 11.87 10.78
CA GLN A 131 -3.33 13.14 10.73
C GLN A 131 -3.60 13.91 9.42
N GLN A 132 -3.55 13.23 8.27
CA GLN A 132 -3.87 13.85 6.98
C GLN A 132 -5.33 14.33 6.92
N LYS A 133 -6.27 13.54 7.44
CA LYS A 133 -7.69 13.91 7.54
C LYS A 133 -7.87 15.20 8.35
N GLN A 134 -7.25 15.29 9.53
CA GLN A 134 -7.33 16.47 10.38
C GLN A 134 -6.71 17.70 9.73
N GLN A 135 -5.54 17.56 9.11
CA GLN A 135 -4.86 18.66 8.42
C GLN A 135 -5.70 19.21 7.26
N ASN A 136 -6.43 18.34 6.56
CA ASN A 136 -7.23 18.71 5.40
C ASN A 136 -8.72 18.93 5.74
N ASN A 137 -9.11 18.88 7.02
CA ASN A 137 -10.50 19.02 7.49
C ASN A 137 -11.50 18.12 6.73
N VAL A 138 -11.09 16.87 6.45
CA VAL A 138 -11.87 15.92 5.66
C VAL A 138 -12.91 15.23 6.53
N SER A 139 -14.16 15.18 6.05
CA SER A 139 -15.25 14.39 6.65
C SER A 139 -15.38 13.02 5.97
N ALA A 140 -16.23 12.13 6.51
CA ALA A 140 -16.43 10.77 6.01
C ALA A 140 -16.62 10.69 4.47
N GLY A 141 -17.44 11.56 3.90
CA GLY A 141 -17.72 11.60 2.45
C GLY A 141 -16.52 11.96 1.57
N GLY A 142 -15.45 12.55 2.13
CA GLY A 142 -14.23 12.90 1.40
C GLY A 142 -13.06 11.93 1.62
N LEU A 143 -13.25 10.86 2.41
CA LEU A 143 -12.17 9.91 2.71
C LEU A 143 -11.66 9.18 1.47
N GLY A 144 -12.53 8.82 0.53
CA GLY A 144 -12.12 8.18 -0.72
C GLY A 144 -11.17 9.04 -1.56
N ASP A 145 -11.42 10.36 -1.59
CA ASP A 145 -10.57 11.33 -2.30
C ASP A 145 -9.26 11.58 -1.56
N LEU A 146 -9.31 11.70 -0.23
CA LEU A 146 -8.11 11.83 0.60
C LEU A 146 -7.18 10.63 0.40
N LEU A 147 -7.70 9.41 0.52
CA LEU A 147 -6.93 8.17 0.36
C LEU A 147 -6.40 8.04 -1.07
N GLY A 148 -7.21 8.41 -2.07
CA GLY A 148 -6.78 8.48 -3.47
C GLY A 148 -5.64 9.48 -3.69
N GLY A 149 -5.71 10.66 -3.07
CA GLY A 149 -4.67 11.68 -3.11
C GLY A 149 -3.38 11.22 -2.44
N ILE A 150 -3.47 10.53 -1.30
CA ILE A 150 -2.29 9.93 -0.63
C ILE A 150 -1.58 8.94 -1.56
N LEU A 151 -2.34 8.03 -2.20
CA LEU A 151 -1.79 7.05 -3.13
C LEU A 151 -1.15 7.73 -4.35
N GLY A 152 -1.84 8.70 -4.96
CA GLY A 152 -1.34 9.44 -6.11
C GLY A 152 -0.07 10.24 -5.80
N ASN A 153 0.02 10.83 -4.61
CA ASN A 153 1.21 11.54 -4.17
C ASN A 153 2.39 10.58 -3.92
N ALA A 154 2.12 9.41 -3.34
CA ALA A 154 3.15 8.39 -3.11
C ALA A 154 3.73 7.85 -4.42
N SER A 155 2.89 7.58 -5.44
CA SER A 155 3.36 7.15 -6.76
C SER A 155 4.13 8.26 -7.49
N ASN A 156 3.64 9.50 -7.45
CA ASN A 156 4.32 10.63 -8.09
C ASN A 156 5.70 10.90 -7.45
N GLN A 157 5.82 10.83 -6.12
CA GLN A 157 7.11 11.01 -5.44
C GLN A 157 8.09 9.86 -5.69
N ALA A 158 7.60 8.63 -5.77
CA ALA A 158 8.43 7.48 -6.14
C ALA A 158 9.01 7.66 -7.56
N GLN A 159 8.27 8.30 -8.46
CA GLN A 159 8.68 8.51 -9.85
C GLN A 159 9.54 9.78 -10.05
N ALA A 160 9.33 10.83 -9.24
CA ALA A 160 10.03 12.12 -9.36
C ALA A 160 11.41 12.15 -8.66
N GLN A 161 11.63 11.33 -7.63
CA GLN A 161 12.93 11.23 -6.97
C GLN A 161 13.74 10.04 -7.50
N GLN A 162 14.51 10.32 -8.56
CA GLN A 162 15.45 9.37 -9.20
C GLN A 162 16.56 8.85 -8.25
N SER A 163 16.65 9.36 -7.02
CA SER A 163 17.70 9.06 -6.03
C SER A 163 17.14 8.74 -4.63
N ASN A 164 15.91 8.21 -4.53
CA ASN A 164 15.38 7.78 -3.23
C ASN A 164 15.88 6.36 -2.91
N PRO A 165 16.44 6.08 -1.71
CA PRO A 165 16.83 4.72 -1.30
C PRO A 165 15.67 3.71 -1.37
N LEU A 166 14.43 4.19 -1.28
CA LEU A 166 13.25 3.37 -1.48
C LEU A 166 13.16 2.84 -2.93
N ASN A 167 13.59 3.60 -3.93
CA ASN A 167 13.59 3.15 -5.33
C ASN A 167 14.66 2.08 -5.59
N ASP A 168 15.81 2.17 -4.92
CA ASP A 168 16.85 1.14 -5.00
C ASP A 168 16.43 -0.14 -4.26
N ILE A 169 15.76 0.01 -3.12
CA ILE A 169 15.19 -1.13 -2.36
C ILE A 169 14.05 -1.77 -3.16
N LEU A 170 13.13 -0.97 -3.70
CA LEU A 170 12.06 -1.48 -4.57
C LEU A 170 12.66 -2.12 -5.83
N GLY A 171 13.64 -1.51 -6.47
CA GLY A 171 14.31 -2.05 -7.64
C GLY A 171 15.07 -3.35 -7.36
N SER A 172 15.67 -3.50 -6.18
CA SER A 172 16.40 -4.71 -5.80
C SER A 172 15.50 -5.85 -5.31
N VAL A 173 14.43 -5.52 -4.59
CA VAL A 173 13.47 -6.49 -4.05
C VAL A 173 12.45 -6.93 -5.10
N LEU A 174 11.98 -6.00 -5.93
CA LEU A 174 10.94 -6.24 -6.93
C LEU A 174 11.52 -6.48 -8.35
N GLY A 175 12.74 -6.00 -8.61
CA GLY A 175 13.43 -6.11 -9.90
C GLY A 175 14.66 -7.02 -9.88
N GLY A 176 14.82 -7.85 -8.86
CA GLY A 176 15.90 -8.83 -8.73
C GLY A 176 15.75 -10.01 -9.69
N GLY A 177 15.81 -9.77 -11.00
CA GLY A 177 15.78 -10.84 -12.01
C GLY A 177 15.43 -10.38 -13.42
N GLY A 178 16.33 -9.67 -14.10
CA GLY A 178 16.32 -9.56 -15.55
C GLY A 178 15.61 -8.34 -16.13
N GLN A 179 16.42 -7.39 -16.57
CA GLN A 179 16.27 -6.60 -17.80
C GLN A 179 14.90 -6.72 -18.52
N SER A 180 13.94 -5.86 -18.15
CA SER A 180 12.87 -5.49 -19.08
C SER A 180 12.48 -4.04 -18.86
N GLN A 181 12.89 -3.26 -19.85
CA GLN A 181 12.46 -1.91 -20.12
C GLN A 181 10.97 -1.96 -20.47
N SER A 182 10.10 -1.94 -19.46
CA SER A 182 8.66 -1.78 -19.63
C SER A 182 8.13 -0.78 -18.62
N SER A 183 7.44 0.24 -19.15
CA SER A 183 6.87 1.36 -18.43
C SER A 183 5.60 0.93 -17.64
N GLY A 184 5.74 -0.05 -16.75
CA GLY A 184 4.66 -0.57 -15.92
C GLY A 184 5.14 -0.64 -14.47
N ASN A 185 4.52 0.14 -13.59
CA ASN A 185 4.87 0.16 -12.18
C ASN A 185 4.46 -1.20 -11.56
N PRO A 186 5.38 -2.04 -11.06
CA PRO A 186 5.05 -3.37 -10.55
C PRO A 186 4.11 -3.33 -9.32
N LEU A 187 4.12 -2.22 -8.57
CA LEU A 187 3.10 -1.90 -7.57
C LEU A 187 1.69 -1.81 -8.18
N ASN A 188 1.56 -1.26 -9.39
CA ASN A 188 0.27 -1.18 -10.10
C ASN A 188 -0.20 -2.56 -10.57
N ASP A 189 0.71 -3.47 -10.90
CA ASP A 189 0.36 -4.85 -11.26
C ASP A 189 -0.08 -5.66 -10.03
N ILE A 190 0.57 -5.47 -8.87
CA ILE A 190 0.13 -6.07 -7.60
C ILE A 190 -1.23 -5.50 -7.19
N LEU A 191 -1.40 -4.18 -7.24
CA LEU A 191 -2.66 -3.54 -6.90
C LEU A 191 -3.78 -3.94 -7.89
N GLY A 192 -3.49 -4.04 -9.18
CA GLY A 192 -4.44 -4.45 -10.21
C GLY A 192 -4.82 -5.93 -10.14
N SER A 193 -3.89 -6.80 -9.78
CA SER A 193 -4.16 -8.23 -9.60
C SER A 193 -4.91 -8.53 -8.31
N VAL A 194 -4.65 -7.79 -7.23
CA VAL A 194 -5.29 -7.97 -5.91
C VAL A 194 -6.65 -7.31 -5.82
N LEU A 195 -6.81 -6.11 -6.35
CA LEU A 195 -8.05 -5.34 -6.23
C LEU A 195 -9.12 -5.76 -7.25
N GLY A 196 -8.88 -6.83 -8.00
CA GLY A 196 -9.82 -7.35 -8.97
C GLY A 196 -9.75 -6.59 -10.29
N GLY A 197 -8.80 -7.00 -11.13
CA GLY A 197 -8.81 -6.72 -12.57
C GLY A 197 -10.04 -7.34 -13.23
N GLY A 198 -11.18 -6.64 -13.13
CA GLY A 198 -12.30 -6.79 -14.04
C GLY A 198 -11.83 -6.42 -15.44
N ASN A 199 -11.70 -7.44 -16.28
CA ASN A 199 -11.40 -7.39 -17.69
C ASN A 199 -12.13 -6.22 -18.40
N GLN A 200 -11.38 -5.19 -18.80
CA GLN A 200 -11.83 -4.24 -19.82
C GLN A 200 -10.77 -4.14 -20.91
N GLN A 201 -10.62 -5.26 -21.61
CA GLN A 201 -10.16 -5.27 -22.98
C GLN A 201 -11.22 -4.59 -23.86
N GLN A 202 -11.13 -3.27 -24.01
CA GLN A 202 -11.77 -2.58 -25.13
C GLN A 202 -11.17 -1.19 -25.33
N GLY A 203 -10.47 -1.02 -26.47
CA GLY A 203 -10.08 0.31 -26.92
C GLY A 203 -8.88 0.38 -27.85
N GLY A 204 -8.73 -0.51 -28.83
CA GLY A 204 -7.74 -0.28 -29.89
C GLY A 204 -7.42 -1.51 -30.73
N GLY A 205 -7.90 -1.52 -31.98
CA GLY A 205 -7.32 -2.39 -33.02
C GLY A 205 -8.10 -3.66 -33.36
N GLY A 206 -9.34 -3.51 -33.86
CA GLY A 206 -10.12 -4.67 -34.32
C GLY A 206 -10.96 -4.48 -35.58
N LEU A 207 -10.99 -3.28 -36.18
CA LEU A 207 -11.82 -2.99 -37.37
C LEU A 207 -11.01 -2.52 -38.59
N GLY A 208 -9.70 -2.30 -38.45
CA GLY A 208 -8.81 -1.89 -39.55
C GLY A 208 -8.28 -3.06 -40.40
N SER A 209 -8.34 -4.29 -39.89
CA SER A 209 -7.70 -5.45 -40.54
C SER A 209 -8.66 -6.29 -41.41
N ILE A 210 -9.97 -6.05 -41.31
CA ILE A 210 -10.98 -6.81 -42.07
C ILE A 210 -11.29 -6.13 -43.42
N LEU A 211 -11.06 -4.81 -43.53
CA LEU A 211 -11.27 -4.07 -44.79
C LEU A 211 -10.07 -4.16 -45.75
N GLY A 212 -8.87 -4.52 -45.26
CA GLY A 212 -7.66 -4.64 -46.09
C GLY A 212 -7.51 -5.97 -46.85
N ASN A 213 -8.15 -7.05 -46.37
CA ASN A 213 -7.97 -8.40 -46.93
C ASN A 213 -9.12 -8.87 -47.85
N ILE A 214 -10.14 -8.04 -48.09
CA ILE A 214 -11.27 -8.35 -48.98
C ILE A 214 -11.18 -7.63 -50.34
N LEU A 215 -10.28 -6.65 -50.51
CA LEU A 215 -10.14 -5.86 -51.74
C LEU A 215 -8.84 -6.10 -52.54
N GLY A 216 -8.08 -7.15 -52.20
CA GLY A 216 -6.74 -7.39 -52.73
C GLY A 216 -6.50 -8.79 -53.31
N GLY A 217 -7.54 -9.48 -53.78
CA GLY A 217 -7.46 -10.84 -54.29
C GLY A 217 -8.23 -11.06 -55.58
N LYS A 218 -7.54 -10.78 -56.71
CA LYS A 218 -7.91 -10.95 -58.13
C LYS A 218 -8.84 -9.93 -58.76
#